data_AF-A0A816TDJ1-F1
#
_entry.id   AF-A0A816TDJ1-F1
#
_cell.length_a   1.000
_cell.length_b   1.000
_cell.length_c   1.000
_cell.angle_alpha   90.00
_cell.angle_beta   90.00
_cell.angle_gamma   90.00
#
_symmetry.space_group_name_H-M   'P 1'
#
loop_
_entity.id
_entity.type
_entity.pdbx_description
1 polymer ?
#
loop_
_entity_poly.entity_id
_entity_poly.type
_entity_poly.pdbx_seq_one_letter_code
_entity_poly.pdbx_strand_id
1 'polypeptide(L)'
;STDNWEGKPQAYHRIPRFFFHVNPACLKPLQPLKGYTGEPLPTLREAVAPVTNLLADLELAVSEAMNISEHPPEGITQNESAAIRLYTRDWNSDESSLYAILNETLRLENREKLKPWHSYVKLLLTALFKLPPIYTTVWCSVKGNLDLQYNIGDHIIWWAFSSCTTSLDILSRSEFLDTSDTRTIFEIECIDGRNIQQHSFFEQENELLLLPCRYFEVIGKREDERDPHIIQLRQKLPPITLLEPPFRISADQSEVDATDNSFMRLITPGKRESYELISSKIKARFSENHSERAKKSYLK
;
A
#
# COMPACT_ATOMS: atom_id res chain seq x y z
N SER A 1 -45.45 -12.25 -29.22
CA SER A 1 -44.92 -11.09 -28.51
C SER A 1 -43.78 -11.61 -27.66
N THR A 2 -42.56 -11.47 -28.14
CA THR A 2 -41.33 -11.93 -27.46
C THR A 2 -40.82 -10.77 -26.62
N ASP A 3 -40.96 -10.88 -25.30
CA ASP A 3 -40.39 -9.93 -24.35
C ASP A 3 -38.87 -10.11 -24.29
N ASN A 4 -38.15 -9.16 -24.89
CA ASN A 4 -36.73 -8.99 -24.73
C ASN A 4 -36.46 -8.36 -23.36
N TRP A 5 -36.01 -9.18 -22.41
CA TRP A 5 -35.35 -8.72 -21.19
C TRP A 5 -33.92 -8.26 -21.54
N GLU A 6 -33.79 -7.04 -22.07
CA GLU A 6 -32.51 -6.35 -22.11
C GLU A 6 -32.16 -5.87 -20.70
N GLY A 7 -31.45 -6.74 -19.97
CA GLY A 7 -30.83 -6.39 -18.70
C GLY A 7 -29.78 -5.30 -18.91
N LYS A 8 -30.17 -4.04 -18.67
CA LYS A 8 -29.21 -2.96 -18.48
C LYS A 8 -28.30 -3.34 -17.30
N PRO A 9 -26.96 -3.25 -17.43
CA PRO A 9 -26.08 -3.49 -16.29
C PRO A 9 -26.43 -2.50 -15.19
N GLN A 10 -26.79 -3.01 -14.00
CA GLN A 10 -26.86 -2.18 -12.80
C GLN A 10 -25.49 -1.56 -12.60
N ALA A 11 -25.41 -0.23 -12.72
CA ALA A 11 -24.23 0.53 -12.36
C ALA A 11 -24.08 0.46 -10.83
N TYR A 12 -23.38 -0.57 -10.36
CA TYR A 12 -22.94 -0.64 -8.97
C TYR A 12 -22.16 0.63 -8.67
N HIS A 13 -22.59 1.37 -7.65
CA HIS A 13 -21.82 2.52 -7.14
C HIS A 13 -20.52 1.96 -6.56
N ARG A 14 -19.45 2.11 -7.34
CA ARG A 14 -18.10 1.69 -7.00
C ARG A 14 -17.56 2.65 -5.94
N ILE A 15 -17.28 2.16 -4.73
CA ILE A 15 -16.54 2.94 -3.74
C ILE A 15 -15.06 2.74 -4.06
N PRO A 16 -14.29 3.80 -4.33
CA PRO A 16 -12.91 3.59 -4.73
C PRO A 16 -12.01 3.21 -3.57
N ARG A 17 -11.07 2.27 -3.81
CA ARG A 17 -10.18 1.76 -2.77
C ARG A 17 -9.19 2.77 -2.20
N PHE A 18 -9.03 3.94 -2.82
CA PHE A 18 -8.26 5.03 -2.21
C PHE A 18 -8.94 5.59 -0.95
N PHE A 19 -10.17 5.17 -0.61
CA PHE A 19 -10.86 5.46 0.64
C PHE A 19 -10.64 4.33 1.66
N PHE A 20 -9.73 4.54 2.61
CA PHE A 20 -9.61 3.66 3.76
C PHE A 20 -10.44 4.23 4.91
N HIS A 21 -11.08 3.36 5.70
CA HIS A 21 -11.56 3.74 7.02
C HIS A 21 -10.35 3.85 7.96
N VAL A 22 -9.91 5.08 8.24
CA VAL A 22 -9.00 5.34 9.36
C VAL A 22 -9.85 5.41 10.62
N ASN A 23 -9.86 4.32 11.37
CA ASN A 23 -10.44 4.32 12.72
C ASN A 23 -9.45 5.04 13.66
N PRO A 24 -9.87 6.04 14.45
CA PRO A 24 -9.01 6.75 15.41
C PRO A 24 -8.25 5.83 16.38
N ALA A 25 -8.78 4.63 16.68
CA ALA A 25 -8.08 3.61 17.48
C ALA A 25 -6.76 3.12 16.83
N CYS A 26 -6.52 3.40 15.55
CA CYS A 26 -5.41 2.88 14.75
C CYS A 26 -4.11 3.67 14.90
N LEU A 27 -4.14 4.80 15.61
CA LEU A 27 -2.93 5.58 15.93
C LEU A 27 -2.23 5.06 17.20
N LYS A 28 -2.85 4.11 17.91
CA LYS A 28 -2.23 3.47 19.07
C LYS A 28 -1.00 2.66 18.65
N PRO A 29 0.11 2.72 19.42
CA PRO A 29 1.21 1.79 19.26
C PRO A 29 0.74 0.36 19.55
N LEU A 30 0.90 -0.53 18.58
CA LEU A 30 0.65 -1.96 18.69
C LEU A 30 1.99 -2.72 18.72
N GLN A 31 1.92 -4.02 19.01
CA GLN A 31 3.09 -4.88 18.86
C GLN A 31 3.48 -5.00 17.37
N PRO A 32 4.80 -5.07 17.06
CA PRO A 32 5.31 -5.32 15.71
C PRO A 32 4.65 -6.51 15.03
N LEU A 33 4.52 -6.46 13.70
CA LEU A 33 3.99 -7.58 12.93
C LEU A 33 5.04 -8.69 12.85
N LYS A 34 4.71 -9.86 13.42
CA LYS A 34 5.59 -11.03 13.53
C LYS A 34 4.83 -12.30 13.14
N GLY A 35 5.55 -13.42 13.03
CA GLY A 35 4.98 -14.75 12.82
C GLY A 35 4.97 -15.21 11.37
N TYR A 36 4.60 -14.34 10.43
CA TYR A 36 4.55 -14.70 9.00
C TYR A 36 5.93 -15.00 8.40
N THR A 37 7.02 -14.43 8.93
CA THR A 37 8.37 -14.62 8.37
C THR A 37 8.85 -16.07 8.46
N GLY A 38 8.38 -16.82 9.46
CA GLY A 38 8.68 -18.23 9.66
C GLY A 38 7.88 -19.19 8.76
N GLU A 39 6.81 -18.71 8.13
CA GLU A 39 6.01 -19.54 7.21
C GLU A 39 6.81 -19.89 5.95
N PRO A 40 6.70 -21.12 5.43
CA PRO A 40 7.17 -21.43 4.07
C PRO A 40 6.43 -20.55 3.06
N LEU A 41 7.04 -20.26 1.92
CA LEU A 41 6.37 -19.48 0.87
C LEU A 41 5.25 -20.33 0.23
N PRO A 42 3.96 -19.98 0.41
CA PRO A 42 2.86 -20.81 -0.07
C PRO A 42 2.45 -20.45 -1.50
N THR A 43 1.71 -21.34 -2.17
CA THR A 43 0.88 -20.98 -3.32
C THR A 43 -0.29 -20.08 -2.90
N LEU A 44 -0.95 -19.39 -3.84
CA LEU A 44 -2.08 -18.51 -3.49
C LEU A 44 -3.21 -19.27 -2.79
N ARG A 45 -3.56 -20.48 -3.26
CA ARG A 45 -4.60 -21.31 -2.66
C ARG A 45 -4.28 -21.73 -1.22
N GLU A 46 -3.05 -22.18 -0.99
CA GLU A 46 -2.58 -22.51 0.37
C GLU A 46 -2.58 -21.27 1.27
N ALA A 47 -2.21 -20.11 0.71
CA ALA A 47 -2.12 -18.86 1.45
C ALA A 47 -3.48 -18.38 1.99
N VAL A 48 -4.55 -18.57 1.21
CA VAL A 48 -5.91 -18.14 1.59
C VAL A 48 -6.73 -19.23 2.29
N ALA A 49 -6.30 -20.49 2.25
CA ALA A 49 -7.01 -21.62 2.86
C ALA A 49 -7.50 -21.34 4.31
N PRO A 50 -6.71 -20.72 5.21
CA PRO A 50 -7.14 -20.45 6.59
C PRO A 50 -8.22 -19.37 6.73
N VAL A 51 -8.46 -18.58 5.68
CA VAL A 51 -9.39 -17.43 5.68
C VAL A 51 -10.56 -17.59 4.70
N THR A 52 -10.67 -18.75 4.06
CA THR A 52 -11.78 -19.09 3.13
C THR A 52 -13.16 -18.84 3.71
N ASN A 53 -13.39 -19.20 4.97
CA ASN A 53 -14.68 -18.99 5.65
C ASN A 53 -14.99 -17.52 5.98
N LEU A 54 -14.05 -16.59 5.80
CA LEU A 54 -14.25 -15.17 6.08
C LEU A 54 -14.77 -14.40 4.86
N LEU A 55 -14.68 -14.98 3.67
CA LEU A 55 -14.87 -14.29 2.39
C LEU A 55 -15.78 -15.12 1.49
N ALA A 56 -16.96 -14.58 1.14
CA ALA A 56 -17.81 -15.19 0.12
C ALA A 56 -17.10 -15.18 -1.24
N ASP A 57 -17.27 -16.22 -2.05
CA ASP A 57 -16.74 -16.32 -3.42
C ASP A 57 -15.20 -16.23 -3.53
N LEU A 58 -14.44 -16.48 -2.45
CA LEU A 58 -12.98 -16.40 -2.47
C LEU A 58 -12.33 -17.34 -3.49
N GLU A 59 -12.86 -18.55 -3.68
CA GLU A 59 -12.31 -19.51 -4.65
C GLU A 59 -12.43 -19.04 -6.10
N LEU A 60 -13.53 -18.37 -6.43
CA LEU A 60 -13.71 -17.73 -7.73
C LEU A 60 -12.71 -16.58 -7.90
N ALA A 61 -12.57 -15.75 -6.87
CA ALA A 61 -11.61 -14.64 -6.84
C ALA A 61 -10.16 -15.10 -7.03
N VAL A 62 -9.77 -16.18 -6.36
CA VAL A 62 -8.44 -16.80 -6.47
C VAL A 62 -8.22 -17.33 -7.89
N SER A 63 -9.21 -18.02 -8.45
CA SER A 63 -9.09 -18.58 -9.80
C SER A 63 -8.94 -17.49 -10.86
N GLU A 64 -9.72 -16.42 -10.77
CA GLU A 64 -9.57 -15.24 -11.62
C GLU A 64 -8.19 -14.59 -11.47
N ALA A 65 -7.77 -14.33 -10.22
CA ALA A 65 -6.47 -13.71 -9.96
C ALA A 65 -5.30 -14.54 -10.51
N MET A 66 -5.38 -15.87 -10.41
CA MET A 66 -4.38 -16.79 -10.99
C MET A 66 -4.38 -16.74 -12.52
N ASN A 67 -5.54 -16.78 -13.16
CA ASN A 67 -5.66 -16.77 -14.62
C ASN A 67 -5.11 -15.49 -15.23
N ILE A 68 -5.44 -14.32 -14.68
CA ILE A 68 -4.94 -13.04 -15.19
C ILE A 68 -3.42 -12.94 -14.94
N SER A 69 -2.89 -13.63 -13.92
CA SER A 69 -1.47 -13.57 -13.52
C SER A 69 -0.61 -14.66 -14.16
N GLU A 70 -1.07 -15.35 -15.19
CA GLU A 70 -0.37 -16.48 -15.82
C GLU A 70 1.05 -16.12 -16.29
N HIS A 71 1.23 -14.88 -16.79
CA HIS A 71 2.49 -14.39 -17.34
C HIS A 71 2.89 -13.07 -16.68
N PRO A 72 3.34 -13.08 -15.40
CA PRO A 72 3.75 -11.87 -14.72
C PRO A 72 5.08 -11.35 -15.28
N PRO A 73 5.40 -10.06 -15.07
CA PRO A 73 6.74 -9.52 -15.29
C PRO A 73 7.86 -10.34 -14.62
N GLU A 74 9.06 -10.25 -15.19
CA GLU A 74 10.25 -10.97 -14.69
C GLU A 74 10.53 -10.69 -13.21
N GLY A 75 10.97 -11.72 -12.47
CA GLY A 75 11.31 -11.61 -11.05
C GLY A 75 10.13 -11.84 -10.09
N ILE A 76 8.90 -11.86 -10.60
CA ILE A 76 7.68 -12.18 -9.83
C ILE A 76 7.04 -13.47 -10.35
N THR A 77 6.62 -14.34 -9.44
CA THR A 77 5.90 -15.59 -9.79
C THR A 77 4.41 -15.35 -10.01
N GLN A 78 3.72 -16.28 -10.67
CA GLN A 78 2.26 -16.22 -10.85
C GLN A 78 1.53 -16.07 -9.50
N ASN A 79 1.90 -16.87 -8.48
CA ASN A 79 1.27 -16.81 -7.16
C ASN A 79 1.48 -15.44 -6.47
N GLU A 80 2.67 -14.87 -6.59
CA GLU A 80 3.01 -13.56 -6.02
C GLU A 80 2.23 -12.43 -6.70
N SER A 81 2.19 -12.42 -8.04
CA SER A 81 1.38 -11.45 -8.80
C SER A 81 -0.11 -11.61 -8.50
N ALA A 82 -0.60 -12.85 -8.45
CA ALA A 82 -1.99 -13.14 -8.14
C ALA A 82 -2.38 -12.74 -6.71
N ALA A 83 -1.45 -12.81 -5.75
CA ALA A 83 -1.69 -12.32 -4.40
C ALA A 83 -1.94 -10.81 -4.36
N ILE A 84 -1.12 -10.01 -5.06
CA ILE A 84 -1.33 -8.56 -5.22
C ILE A 84 -2.66 -8.31 -5.91
N ARG A 85 -2.95 -9.03 -7.01
CA ARG A 85 -4.18 -8.86 -7.78
C ARG A 85 -5.42 -9.14 -6.95
N LEU A 86 -5.40 -10.22 -6.16
CA LEU A 86 -6.49 -10.60 -5.25
C LEU A 86 -6.69 -9.54 -4.15
N TYR A 87 -5.60 -8.99 -3.60
CA TYR A 87 -5.66 -7.89 -2.64
C TYR A 87 -6.36 -6.67 -3.25
N THR A 88 -6.07 -6.35 -4.50
CA THR A 88 -6.67 -5.21 -5.23
C THR A 88 -7.95 -5.53 -6.02
N ARG A 89 -8.61 -6.68 -5.80
CA ARG A 89 -9.84 -7.01 -6.54
C ARG A 89 -11.02 -6.20 -5.99
N ASP A 90 -11.97 -5.78 -6.84
CA ASP A 90 -13.25 -5.22 -6.36
C ASP A 90 -14.13 -6.39 -5.87
N TRP A 91 -14.86 -6.16 -4.80
CA TRP A 91 -15.80 -7.13 -4.24
C TRP A 91 -17.20 -6.54 -4.27
N ASN A 92 -18.23 -7.39 -4.25
CA ASN A 92 -19.63 -6.94 -4.26
C ASN A 92 -19.99 -6.07 -3.04
N SER A 93 -19.20 -6.15 -1.96
CA SER A 93 -19.26 -5.27 -0.79
C SER A 93 -17.84 -5.06 -0.24
N ASP A 94 -17.47 -3.81 0.02
CA ASP A 94 -16.16 -3.47 0.62
C ASP A 94 -15.99 -4.12 1.99
N GLU A 95 -17.06 -4.20 2.79
CA GLU A 95 -17.07 -4.81 4.13
C GLU A 95 -16.77 -6.32 4.11
N SER A 96 -16.80 -6.93 2.93
CA SER A 96 -16.53 -8.36 2.72
C SER A 96 -15.38 -8.59 1.73
N SER A 97 -14.57 -7.56 1.45
CA SER A 97 -13.39 -7.69 0.60
C SER A 97 -12.19 -8.24 1.37
N LEU A 98 -11.33 -9.02 0.70
CA LEU A 98 -10.09 -9.52 1.30
C LEU A 98 -9.24 -8.36 1.86
N TYR A 99 -9.13 -7.29 1.08
CA TYR A 99 -8.42 -6.08 1.45
C TYR A 99 -8.97 -5.44 2.74
N ALA A 100 -10.29 -5.29 2.85
CA ALA A 100 -10.88 -4.61 4.00
C ALA A 100 -10.70 -5.44 5.27
N ILE A 101 -11.02 -6.74 5.21
CA ILE A 101 -10.90 -7.63 6.37
C ILE A 101 -9.44 -7.76 6.82
N LEU A 102 -8.50 -7.91 5.88
CA LEU A 102 -7.07 -7.97 6.23
C LEU A 102 -6.61 -6.66 6.87
N ASN A 103 -6.93 -5.51 6.29
CA ASN A 103 -6.50 -4.21 6.82
C ASN A 103 -7.16 -3.89 8.16
N GLU A 104 -8.42 -4.28 8.37
CA GLU A 104 -9.06 -4.22 9.69
C GLU A 104 -8.32 -5.10 10.69
N THR A 105 -8.02 -6.35 10.32
CA THR A 105 -7.29 -7.28 11.20
C THR A 105 -5.90 -6.75 11.57
N LEU A 106 -5.19 -6.11 10.62
CA LEU A 106 -3.89 -5.46 10.87
C LEU A 106 -3.97 -4.30 11.86
N ARG A 107 -5.14 -3.68 12.03
CA ARG A 107 -5.39 -2.60 12.98
C ARG A 107 -5.82 -3.10 14.37
N LEU A 108 -6.12 -4.39 14.53
CA LEU A 108 -6.51 -4.95 15.82
C LEU A 108 -5.33 -5.03 16.78
N GLU A 109 -5.59 -4.64 18.04
CA GLU A 109 -4.65 -4.79 19.15
C GLU A 109 -4.35 -6.27 19.46
N ASN A 110 -5.37 -7.12 19.36
CA ASN A 110 -5.21 -8.56 19.51
C ASN A 110 -4.55 -9.18 18.27
N ARG A 111 -3.21 -9.25 18.29
CA ARG A 111 -2.40 -9.82 17.21
C ARG A 111 -2.68 -11.30 16.93
N GLU A 112 -3.29 -12.05 17.85
CA GLU A 112 -3.67 -13.44 17.61
C GLU A 112 -4.67 -13.58 16.45
N LYS A 113 -5.47 -12.54 16.18
CA LYS A 113 -6.40 -12.50 15.05
C LYS A 113 -5.70 -12.49 13.69
N LEU A 114 -4.41 -12.16 13.63
CA LEU A 114 -3.61 -12.21 12.40
C LEU A 114 -3.07 -13.60 12.06
N LYS A 115 -3.11 -14.57 12.98
CA LYS A 115 -2.57 -15.91 12.73
C LYS A 115 -3.14 -16.58 11.47
N PRO A 116 -4.46 -16.57 11.20
CA PRO A 116 -5.00 -17.11 9.95
C PRO A 116 -4.48 -16.39 8.69
N TRP A 117 -4.04 -15.14 8.82
CA TRP A 117 -3.55 -14.34 7.71
C TRP A 117 -2.06 -14.50 7.45
N HIS A 118 -1.29 -15.18 8.32
CA HIS A 118 0.17 -15.24 8.20
C HIS A 118 0.63 -15.78 6.83
N SER A 119 0.02 -16.84 6.33
CA SER A 119 0.38 -17.43 5.02
C SER A 119 0.10 -16.46 3.87
N TYR A 120 -1.03 -15.77 3.90
CA TYR A 120 -1.36 -14.75 2.89
C TYR A 120 -0.45 -13.52 2.99
N VAL A 121 -0.21 -13.00 4.20
CA VAL A 121 0.70 -11.88 4.44
C VAL A 121 2.13 -12.23 4.01
N LYS A 122 2.59 -13.46 4.25
CA LYS A 122 3.88 -13.96 3.77
C LYS A 122 3.97 -13.90 2.25
N LEU A 123 3.00 -14.43 1.53
CA LEU A 123 2.98 -14.41 0.07
C LEU A 123 2.91 -12.98 -0.50
N LEU A 124 1.97 -12.17 0.01
CA LEU A 124 1.78 -10.79 -0.43
C LEU A 124 3.01 -9.92 -0.19
N LEU A 125 3.58 -9.97 1.03
CA LEU A 125 4.80 -9.21 1.32
C LEU A 125 5.99 -9.72 0.50
N THR A 126 6.10 -11.03 0.25
CA THR A 126 7.17 -11.56 -0.62
C THR A 126 7.09 -10.92 -2.00
N ALA A 127 5.89 -10.87 -2.61
CA ALA A 127 5.66 -10.21 -3.88
C ALA A 127 6.04 -8.72 -3.84
N LEU A 128 5.54 -7.99 -2.83
CA LEU A 128 5.78 -6.54 -2.71
C LEU A 128 7.23 -6.19 -2.40
N PHE A 129 7.98 -7.02 -1.68
CA PHE A 129 9.40 -6.80 -1.42
C PHE A 129 10.29 -7.06 -2.64
N LYS A 130 9.82 -7.83 -3.62
CA LYS A 130 10.49 -8.02 -4.91
C LYS A 130 10.30 -6.82 -5.86
N LEU A 131 9.25 -6.04 -5.66
CA LEU A 131 9.03 -4.81 -6.43
C LEU A 131 9.99 -3.70 -5.97
N PRO A 132 10.58 -2.93 -6.90
CA PRO A 132 11.49 -1.85 -6.56
C PRO A 132 10.75 -0.76 -5.75
N PRO A 133 11.39 -0.19 -4.71
CA PRO A 133 10.81 0.91 -3.96
C PRO A 133 10.77 2.18 -4.80
N ILE A 134 9.71 2.96 -4.62
CA ILE A 134 9.57 4.28 -5.23
C ILE A 134 9.62 5.35 -4.15
N TYR A 135 10.39 6.39 -4.44
CA TYR A 135 10.59 7.57 -3.61
C TYR A 135 9.88 8.74 -4.29
N THR A 136 8.75 9.17 -3.75
CA THR A 136 7.95 10.25 -4.35
C THR A 136 6.93 10.78 -3.36
N THR A 137 6.33 11.92 -3.66
CA THR A 137 5.09 12.32 -3.01
C THR A 137 3.95 11.45 -3.51
N VAL A 138 3.18 10.88 -2.58
CA VAL A 138 1.97 10.10 -2.87
C VAL A 138 0.80 10.67 -2.07
N TRP A 139 -0.39 10.37 -2.55
CA TRP A 139 -1.65 10.87 -2.00
C TRP A 139 -2.60 9.72 -1.70
N CYS A 140 -3.28 9.76 -0.57
CA CYS A 140 -4.43 8.91 -0.29
C CYS A 140 -5.54 9.71 0.40
N SER A 141 -6.76 9.21 0.34
CA SER A 141 -7.94 9.89 0.85
C SER A 141 -8.64 9.01 1.89
N VAL A 142 -9.33 9.61 2.84
CA VAL A 142 -10.13 8.87 3.82
C VAL A 142 -11.41 9.63 4.09
N LYS A 143 -12.50 8.90 4.33
CA LYS A 143 -13.76 9.51 4.73
C LYS A 143 -13.63 10.09 6.15
N GLY A 144 -14.21 11.26 6.37
CA GLY A 144 -14.20 12.00 7.63
C GLY A 144 -13.09 13.05 7.74
N ASN A 145 -13.28 13.99 8.67
CA ASN A 145 -12.26 14.94 9.09
C ASN A 145 -11.42 14.33 10.22
N LEU A 146 -10.10 14.22 10.00
CA LEU A 146 -9.15 13.67 10.96
C LEU A 146 -8.21 14.72 11.56
N ASP A 147 -8.44 16.01 11.33
CA ASP A 147 -7.54 17.10 11.75
C ASP A 147 -7.19 17.02 13.23
N LEU A 148 -8.15 16.71 14.09
CA LEU A 148 -7.93 16.63 15.54
C LEU A 148 -7.09 15.41 15.97
N GLN A 149 -6.93 14.41 15.10
CA GLN A 149 -6.21 13.17 15.41
C GLN A 149 -4.72 13.22 15.04
N TYR A 150 -4.31 14.20 14.23
CA TYR A 150 -2.95 14.31 13.71
C TYR A 150 -2.39 15.67 14.09
N ASN A 151 -1.62 15.81 15.16
CA ASN A 151 -1.00 17.10 15.49
C ASN A 151 0.36 17.22 14.82
N ILE A 152 0.74 18.43 14.40
CA ILE A 152 2.06 18.67 13.80
C ILE A 152 3.14 18.28 14.82
N GLY A 153 4.12 17.51 14.38
CA GLY A 153 5.17 16.92 15.23
C GLY A 153 4.83 15.53 15.78
N ASP A 154 3.57 15.09 15.69
CA ASP A 154 3.19 13.74 16.09
C ASP A 154 3.91 12.69 15.23
N HIS A 155 4.25 11.58 15.88
CA HIS A 155 4.78 10.41 15.21
C HIS A 155 3.77 9.28 15.28
N ILE A 156 3.40 8.74 14.13
CA ILE A 156 2.28 7.80 13.97
C ILE A 156 2.73 6.54 13.23
N ILE A 157 2.00 5.45 13.43
CA ILE A 157 2.19 4.20 12.70
C ILE A 157 0.91 3.88 11.96
N TRP A 158 1.01 3.65 10.65
CA TRP A 158 -0.06 3.02 9.88
C TRP A 158 0.18 1.52 9.86
N TRP A 159 -0.69 0.79 10.57
CA TRP A 159 -0.55 -0.66 10.75
C TRP A 159 -1.03 -1.48 9.56
N ALA A 160 -1.99 -0.96 8.81
CA ALA A 160 -2.51 -1.56 7.58
C ALA A 160 -1.68 -1.16 6.36
N PHE A 161 -1.87 -1.86 5.26
CA PHE A 161 -1.44 -1.37 3.95
C PHE A 161 -2.20 -0.08 3.59
N SER A 162 -1.64 0.74 2.71
CA SER A 162 -2.30 1.97 2.24
C SER A 162 -2.11 2.14 0.74
N SER A 163 -3.22 2.20 0.01
CA SER A 163 -3.26 2.47 -1.42
C SER A 163 -3.24 3.96 -1.63
N CYS A 164 -2.29 4.38 -2.44
CA CYS A 164 -1.99 5.75 -2.74
C CYS A 164 -1.86 5.92 -4.25
N THR A 165 -1.86 7.17 -4.69
CA THR A 165 -1.63 7.56 -6.07
C THR A 165 -0.59 8.69 -6.14
N THR A 166 0.15 8.77 -7.24
CA THR A 166 1.00 9.95 -7.55
C THR A 166 0.22 11.10 -8.19
N SER A 167 -1.06 10.88 -8.53
CA SER A 167 -1.89 11.88 -9.21
C SER A 167 -3.01 12.34 -8.27
N LEU A 168 -2.90 13.57 -7.79
CA LEU A 168 -3.97 14.22 -7.03
C LEU A 168 -5.27 14.28 -7.85
N ASP A 169 -5.17 14.41 -9.17
CA ASP A 169 -6.33 14.45 -10.06
C ASP A 169 -7.18 13.17 -9.96
N ILE A 170 -6.56 12.00 -9.75
CA ILE A 170 -7.30 10.74 -9.55
C ILE A 170 -8.19 10.81 -8.30
N LEU A 171 -7.75 11.46 -7.22
CA LEU A 171 -8.57 11.66 -6.01
C LEU A 171 -9.69 12.70 -6.21
N SER A 172 -9.56 13.54 -7.24
CA SER A 172 -10.54 14.57 -7.59
C SER A 172 -11.56 14.15 -8.65
N ARG A 173 -11.49 12.91 -9.16
CA ARG A 173 -12.48 12.41 -10.13
C ARG A 173 -13.83 12.16 -9.45
N SER A 174 -14.93 12.40 -10.19
CA SER A 174 -16.30 12.32 -9.66
C SER A 174 -16.67 10.93 -9.13
N GLU A 175 -16.05 9.86 -9.64
CA GLU A 175 -16.25 8.50 -9.12
C GLU A 175 -15.70 8.31 -7.69
N PHE A 176 -14.86 9.26 -7.23
CA PHE A 176 -14.21 9.32 -5.93
C PHE A 176 -14.77 10.47 -5.08
N LEU A 177 -15.70 11.26 -5.62
CA LEU A 177 -16.32 12.38 -4.94
C LEU A 177 -17.77 12.03 -4.66
N ASP A 178 -18.02 11.36 -3.55
CA ASP A 178 -19.35 11.40 -2.97
C ASP A 178 -19.50 12.80 -2.36
N THR A 179 -20.15 13.70 -3.10
CA THR A 179 -20.11 15.16 -2.88
C THR A 179 -20.67 15.63 -1.53
N SER A 180 -21.21 14.73 -0.71
CA SER A 180 -21.78 15.04 0.61
C SER A 180 -20.87 14.70 1.79
N ASP A 181 -19.81 13.90 1.61
CA ASP A 181 -19.01 13.40 2.73
C ASP A 181 -17.70 14.18 2.89
N THR A 182 -17.51 14.82 4.05
CA THR A 182 -16.22 15.40 4.46
C THR A 182 -15.12 14.34 4.36
N ARG A 183 -13.96 14.71 3.84
CA ARG A 183 -12.80 13.81 3.69
C ARG A 183 -11.51 14.45 4.16
N THR A 184 -10.54 13.61 4.48
CA THR A 184 -9.16 14.02 4.75
C THR A 184 -8.26 13.45 3.67
N ILE A 185 -7.41 14.30 3.09
CA ILE A 185 -6.38 13.88 2.15
C ILE A 185 -5.04 13.86 2.88
N PHE A 186 -4.27 12.80 2.68
CA PHE A 186 -2.89 12.74 3.11
C PHE A 186 -1.97 13.01 1.94
N GLU A 187 -1.10 14.01 2.08
CA GLU A 187 0.06 14.19 1.23
C GLU A 187 1.27 13.57 1.92
N ILE A 188 1.93 12.61 1.29
CA ILE A 188 2.95 11.80 1.96
C ILE A 188 4.27 11.88 1.21
N GLU A 189 5.33 12.39 1.86
CA GLU A 189 6.70 12.19 1.41
C GLU A 189 7.08 10.71 1.66
N CYS A 190 6.93 9.88 0.62
CA CYS A 190 7.11 8.43 0.70
C CYS A 190 8.53 8.00 0.28
N ILE A 191 9.10 7.03 1.02
CA ILE A 191 10.44 6.48 0.79
C ILE A 191 10.46 4.99 0.43
N ASP A 192 9.32 4.31 0.46
CA ASP A 192 9.25 2.87 0.15
C ASP A 192 7.90 2.45 -0.46
N GLY A 193 7.31 3.28 -1.31
CA GLY A 193 6.10 2.90 -2.05
C GLY A 193 6.39 1.75 -3.01
N ARG A 194 5.39 0.91 -3.31
CA ARG A 194 5.49 -0.16 -4.31
C ARG A 194 4.52 0.13 -5.44
N ASN A 195 5.03 0.29 -6.66
CA ASN A 195 4.17 0.40 -7.82
C ASN A 195 3.61 -0.98 -8.13
N ILE A 196 2.31 -1.14 -7.92
CA ILE A 196 1.62 -2.40 -8.15
C ILE A 196 0.76 -2.37 -9.41
N GLN A 197 0.88 -1.33 -10.24
CA GLN A 197 0.03 -1.12 -11.41
C GLN A 197 -0.12 -2.37 -12.28
N GLN A 198 0.99 -3.02 -12.63
CA GLN A 198 1.01 -4.22 -13.51
C GLN A 198 0.49 -5.50 -12.82
N HIS A 199 0.28 -5.45 -11.51
CA HIS A 199 -0.17 -6.56 -10.69
C HIS A 199 -1.53 -6.29 -10.05
N SER A 200 -2.04 -5.06 -10.13
CA SER A 200 -3.35 -4.67 -9.64
C SER A 200 -4.43 -5.26 -10.54
N PHE A 201 -5.64 -5.40 -10.00
CA PHE A 201 -6.82 -5.71 -10.81
C PHE A 201 -7.25 -4.48 -11.65
N PHE A 202 -6.78 -3.27 -11.28
CA PHE A 202 -7.14 -2.01 -11.92
C PHE A 202 -5.90 -1.23 -12.36
N GLU A 203 -5.28 -1.69 -13.43
CA GLU A 203 -4.03 -1.11 -13.94
C GLU A 203 -4.13 0.38 -14.32
N GLN A 204 -5.34 0.89 -14.57
CA GLN A 204 -5.57 2.30 -14.92
C GLN A 204 -5.43 3.26 -13.71
N GLU A 205 -5.42 2.74 -12.48
CA GLU A 205 -5.40 3.55 -11.26
C GLU A 205 -3.99 4.02 -10.87
N ASN A 206 -2.94 3.55 -11.57
CA ASN A 206 -1.52 3.82 -11.26
C ASN A 206 -1.22 3.63 -9.77
N GLU A 207 -1.77 2.55 -9.21
CA GLU A 207 -1.81 2.32 -7.78
C GLU A 207 -0.41 2.08 -7.20
N LEU A 208 -0.12 2.85 -6.14
CA LEU A 208 1.06 2.68 -5.30
C LEU A 208 0.61 2.16 -3.94
N LEU A 209 1.23 1.08 -3.49
CA LEU A 209 0.93 0.49 -2.20
C LEU A 209 2.04 0.80 -1.19
N LEU A 210 1.66 1.39 -0.06
CA LEU A 210 2.49 1.45 1.14
C LEU A 210 2.31 0.16 1.93
N LEU A 211 3.43 -0.42 2.37
CA LEU A 211 3.45 -1.63 3.20
C LEU A 211 2.84 -1.36 4.58
N PRO A 212 2.39 -2.39 5.33
CA PRO A 212 1.96 -2.19 6.69
C PRO A 212 3.10 -1.72 7.59
N CYS A 213 2.71 -1.22 8.77
CA CYS A 213 3.61 -0.77 9.81
C CYS A 213 4.56 0.35 9.36
N ARG A 214 4.09 1.28 8.50
CA ARG A 214 4.87 2.48 8.15
C ARG A 214 4.81 3.51 9.27
N TYR A 215 5.93 4.18 9.50
CA TYR A 215 6.09 5.20 10.52
C TYR A 215 6.18 6.57 9.87
N PHE A 216 5.40 7.53 10.36
CA PHE A 216 5.34 8.88 9.81
C PHE A 216 5.49 9.93 10.88
N GLU A 217 5.98 11.10 10.49
CA GLU A 217 5.89 12.36 11.22
C GLU A 217 4.85 13.24 10.55
N VAL A 218 3.95 13.85 11.32
CA VAL A 218 3.04 14.88 10.81
C VAL A 218 3.80 16.19 10.68
N ILE A 219 4.00 16.65 9.45
CA ILE A 219 4.86 17.81 9.16
C ILE A 219 4.08 19.10 8.87
N GLY A 220 2.78 18.99 8.61
CA GLY A 220 1.96 20.14 8.25
C GLY A 220 0.50 19.79 8.05
N LYS A 221 -0.31 20.84 7.96
CA LYS A 221 -1.71 20.80 7.56
C LYS A 221 -2.00 21.97 6.65
N ARG A 222 -2.90 21.80 5.69
CA ARG A 222 -3.42 22.90 4.88
C ARG A 222 -4.88 22.65 4.51
N GLU A 223 -5.51 23.74 4.11
CA GLU A 223 -6.85 23.74 3.51
C GLU A 223 -6.68 24.16 2.03
N ASP A 224 -7.40 23.50 1.12
CA ASP A 224 -7.59 23.93 -0.27
C ASP A 224 -9.09 24.24 -0.43
N GLU A 225 -9.45 25.21 -1.28
CA GLU A 225 -10.84 25.54 -1.60
C GLU A 225 -11.64 24.33 -2.09
N ARG A 226 -10.96 23.32 -2.67
CA ARG A 226 -11.54 22.04 -3.12
C ARG A 226 -11.44 20.91 -2.10
N ASP A 227 -10.52 21.01 -1.14
CA ASP A 227 -10.17 19.95 -0.21
C ASP A 227 -9.83 20.52 1.17
N PRO A 228 -10.81 20.58 2.09
CA PRO A 228 -10.68 21.37 3.31
C PRO A 228 -9.76 20.75 4.38
N HIS A 229 -9.36 19.48 4.26
CA HIS A 229 -8.56 18.79 5.29
C HIS A 229 -7.38 18.03 4.67
N ILE A 230 -6.28 18.73 4.37
CA ILE A 230 -5.06 18.08 3.89
C ILE A 230 -4.04 17.98 5.04
N ILE A 231 -3.62 16.75 5.35
CA ILE A 231 -2.59 16.44 6.34
C ILE A 231 -1.31 16.03 5.61
N GLN A 232 -0.19 16.66 5.95
CA GLN A 232 1.11 16.34 5.36
C GLN A 232 1.90 15.42 6.27
N LEU A 233 2.35 14.30 5.72
CA LEU A 233 3.14 13.28 6.41
C LEU A 233 4.51 13.15 5.76
N ARG A 234 5.53 12.93 6.59
CA ARG A 234 6.85 12.48 6.15
C ARG A 234 7.09 11.07 6.64
N GLN A 235 7.32 10.14 5.73
CA GLN A 235 7.69 8.80 6.11
C GLN A 235 9.10 8.77 6.71
N LYS A 236 9.26 8.05 7.83
CA LYS A 236 10.52 7.89 8.55
C LYS A 236 10.80 6.41 8.83
N LEU A 237 12.06 6.10 9.08
CA LEU A 237 12.42 4.79 9.63
C LEU A 237 11.95 4.73 11.08
N PRO A 238 11.27 3.64 11.50
CA PRO A 238 10.85 3.49 12.88
C PRO A 238 12.07 3.25 13.79
N PRO A 239 11.98 3.63 15.08
CA PRO A 239 13.05 3.41 16.06
C PRO A 239 13.28 1.93 16.39
N ILE A 240 12.32 1.06 16.04
CA ILE A 240 12.38 -0.40 16.19
C ILE A 240 11.88 -1.06 14.90
N THR A 241 12.25 -2.32 14.66
CA THR A 241 11.71 -3.09 13.53
C THR A 241 10.23 -3.40 13.77
N LEU A 242 9.36 -2.73 13.01
CA LEU A 242 7.91 -2.95 13.06
C LEU A 242 7.42 -4.02 12.07
N LEU A 243 8.15 -4.22 10.96
CA LEU A 243 7.88 -5.19 9.90
C LEU A 243 9.18 -5.87 9.50
N GLU A 244 9.26 -7.19 9.63
CA GLU A 244 10.44 -7.97 9.22
C GLU A 244 10.39 -8.31 7.71
N PRO A 245 11.51 -8.32 6.97
CA PRO A 245 11.48 -8.79 5.59
C PRO A 245 10.94 -10.24 5.49
N PRO A 246 10.12 -10.56 4.48
CA PRO A 246 9.49 -11.88 4.34
C PRO A 246 10.50 -12.99 3.98
N PHE A 247 11.71 -12.64 3.57
CA PHE A 247 12.80 -13.56 3.29
C PHE A 247 14.12 -12.95 3.74
N ARG A 248 15.11 -13.82 4.02
CA ARG A 248 16.48 -13.37 4.30
C ARG A 248 17.09 -12.88 3.00
N ILE A 249 17.51 -11.63 3.00
CA ILE A 249 18.35 -11.07 1.94
C ILE A 249 19.75 -11.66 2.18
N SER A 250 20.25 -12.47 1.26
CA SER A 250 21.60 -13.00 1.37
C SER A 250 22.61 -11.86 1.25
N ALA A 251 23.73 -11.94 1.99
CA ALA A 251 24.76 -10.90 1.96
C ALA A 251 25.37 -10.70 0.55
N ASP A 252 25.39 -11.75 -0.28
CA ASP A 252 25.84 -11.67 -1.68
C ASP A 252 24.85 -10.92 -2.58
N GLN A 253 23.53 -11.15 -2.44
CA GLN A 253 22.52 -10.36 -3.16
C GLN A 253 22.47 -8.92 -2.65
N SER A 254 22.89 -8.68 -1.41
CA SER A 254 22.97 -7.33 -0.88
C SER A 254 23.97 -6.45 -1.62
N GLU A 255 25.01 -6.98 -2.29
CA GLU A 255 25.95 -6.13 -3.05
C GLU A 255 25.43 -5.79 -4.47
N VAL A 256 24.75 -6.73 -5.12
CA VAL A 256 24.16 -6.56 -6.47
C VAL A 256 22.88 -5.72 -6.41
N ASP A 257 22.00 -5.98 -5.43
CA ASP A 257 20.79 -5.16 -5.22
C ASP A 257 21.13 -3.82 -4.57
N ALA A 258 22.22 -3.69 -3.81
CA ALA A 258 22.63 -2.40 -3.24
C ALA A 258 23.07 -1.38 -4.28
N THR A 259 23.49 -1.81 -5.48
CA THR A 259 23.83 -0.87 -6.55
C THR A 259 22.61 -0.22 -7.18
N ASP A 260 21.42 -0.83 -7.07
CA ASP A 260 20.18 -0.33 -7.68
C ASP A 260 19.10 0.07 -6.64
N ASN A 261 19.14 -0.54 -5.45
CA ASN A 261 18.08 -0.46 -4.45
C ASN A 261 18.59 0.21 -3.14
N SER A 262 18.40 1.53 -3.05
CA SER A 262 18.89 2.34 -1.93
C SER A 262 18.32 1.95 -0.57
N PHE A 263 17.16 1.28 -0.49
CA PHE A 263 16.59 0.81 0.77
C PHE A 263 17.37 -0.38 1.36
N MET A 264 17.90 -1.26 0.51
CA MET A 264 18.56 -2.51 0.94
C MET A 264 19.92 -2.23 1.60
N ARG A 265 20.65 -1.22 1.12
CA ARG A 265 21.86 -0.70 1.79
C ARG A 265 21.60 -0.21 3.23
N LEU A 266 20.39 0.25 3.52
CA LEU A 266 20.05 0.92 4.78
C LEU A 266 19.72 -0.05 5.92
N ILE A 267 19.42 -1.32 5.60
CA ILE A 267 19.02 -2.34 6.57
C ILE A 267 20.00 -3.52 6.63
N THR A 268 21.10 -3.49 5.87
CA THR A 268 22.13 -4.54 5.92
C THR A 268 22.84 -4.53 7.28
N PRO A 269 22.88 -5.66 8.02
CA PRO A 269 23.61 -5.75 9.27
C PRO A 269 25.11 -5.50 9.03
N GLY A 270 25.67 -4.46 9.66
CA GLY A 270 27.12 -4.17 9.63
C GLY A 270 27.54 -2.81 9.05
N LYS A 271 26.63 -2.05 8.42
CA LYS A 271 26.90 -0.66 7.98
C LYS A 271 25.74 0.27 8.37
N ARG A 272 25.67 0.67 9.65
CA ARG A 272 24.79 1.76 10.08
C ARG A 272 25.40 3.10 9.63
N GLU A 273 25.08 3.55 8.41
CA GLU A 273 25.27 4.98 8.07
C GLU A 273 24.28 5.84 8.90
N SER A 274 24.68 7.06 9.28
CA SER A 274 23.83 7.96 10.07
C SER A 274 22.69 8.55 9.23
N TYR A 275 21.53 8.76 9.85
CA TYR A 275 20.31 9.31 9.23
C TYR A 275 20.54 10.62 8.46
N GLU A 276 21.39 11.52 8.98
CA GLU A 276 21.72 12.79 8.32
C GLU A 276 22.42 12.58 6.97
N LEU A 277 23.27 11.56 6.86
CA LEU A 277 23.97 11.21 5.64
C LEU A 277 23.02 10.56 4.62
N ILE A 278 22.09 9.73 5.09
CA ILE A 278 21.09 9.07 4.25
C ILE A 278 20.06 10.08 3.74
N SER A 279 19.53 10.93 4.63
CA SER A 279 18.57 11.98 4.31
C SER A 279 19.18 13.04 3.38
N SER A 280 20.46 13.41 3.57
CA SER A 280 21.15 14.34 2.66
C SER A 280 21.40 13.72 1.28
N LYS A 281 21.80 12.44 1.19
CA LYS A 281 21.92 11.73 -0.10
C LYS A 281 20.57 11.62 -0.82
N ILE A 282 19.48 11.38 -0.09
CA ILE A 282 18.11 11.35 -0.64
C ILE A 282 17.68 12.74 -1.12
N LYS A 283 17.86 13.79 -0.31
CA LYS A 283 17.53 15.18 -0.67
C LYS A 283 18.33 15.69 -1.87
N ALA A 284 19.62 15.38 -1.94
CA ALA A 284 20.48 15.74 -3.07
C ALA A 284 19.94 15.13 -4.37
N ARG A 285 19.59 13.83 -4.36
CA ARG A 285 19.05 13.12 -5.52
C ARG A 285 17.65 13.62 -5.93
N PHE A 286 16.81 14.02 -4.96
CA PHE A 286 15.55 14.69 -5.21
C PHE A 286 15.73 16.04 -5.92
N SER A 287 16.71 16.85 -5.50
CA SER A 287 16.99 18.14 -6.12
C SER A 287 17.55 18.03 -7.54
N GLU A 288 18.37 17.01 -7.81
CA GLU A 288 18.92 16.72 -9.14
C GLU A 288 17.83 16.26 -10.12
N ASN A 289 16.94 15.35 -9.72
CA ASN A 289 15.84 14.87 -10.56
C ASN A 289 14.81 15.98 -10.88
N HIS A 290 14.59 16.91 -9.95
CA HIS A 290 13.72 18.06 -10.18
C HIS A 290 14.36 19.09 -11.13
N SER A 291 15.68 19.28 -11.04
CA SER A 291 16.47 20.11 -11.97
C SER A 291 16.49 19.54 -13.40
N GLU A 292 16.66 18.23 -13.55
CA GLU A 292 16.61 17.51 -14.83
C GLU A 292 15.24 17.60 -15.51
N ARG A 293 14.15 17.44 -14.75
CA ARG A 293 12.77 17.63 -15.27
C ARG A 293 12.50 19.08 -15.67
N ALA A 294 12.97 20.05 -14.89
CA ALA A 294 12.85 21.46 -15.23
C ALA A 294 13.63 21.80 -16.52
N LYS A 295 14.85 21.28 -16.69
CA LYS A 295 15.65 21.49 -17.91
C LYS A 295 15.01 20.88 -19.16
N LYS A 296 14.38 19.72 -19.06
CA LYS A 296 13.64 19.09 -20.18
C LYS A 296 12.35 19.84 -20.57
N SER A 297 11.77 20.60 -19.63
CA SER A 297 10.60 21.44 -19.89
C SER A 297 10.92 22.73 -20.65
N TYR A 298 12.17 23.17 -20.68
CA TYR A 298 12.60 24.38 -21.42
C TYR A 298 13.18 24.07 -22.82
N LEU A 299 13.23 22.79 -23.21
CA LEU A 299 13.77 22.32 -24.49
C LEU A 299 12.69 21.70 -25.41
N LYS A 300 11.40 22.02 -25.17
CA LYS A 300 10.30 21.74 -26.09
C LYS A 300 9.50 23.00 -26.37
#